data_AF-A0A3T0E9T8-F1
#
_entry.id   AF-A0A3T0E9T8-F1
#
_cell.length_a   1.000
_cell.length_b   1.000
_cell.length_c   1.000
_cell.angle_alpha   90.00
_cell.angle_beta   90.00
_cell.angle_gamma   90.00
#
_symmetry.space_group_name_H-M   'P 1'
#
loop_
_entity.id
_entity.type
_entity.pdbx_description
1 polymer ?
#
loop_
_entity_poly.entity_id
_entity_poly.type
_entity_poly.pdbx_seq_one_letter_code
_entity_poly.pdbx_strand_id
1 'polypeptide(L)'
;MTFKTLLITGAAALALAGTAASAQEIPQGTSYQTESLLGERLYTRSAETMNLADPSAFERATIEAHAAYVADMNPDTATWYGRMLSYQGYFREAIEVYDAAIERFPENAKLRRHRAHRYFTLRDFDASIAEGLRAAELYENMPLERELLGPDYFPSTPDVVQFYLYYHLGQAYFAANQYREAARWFNRSHEVAVGVDDAVSITAAVYWEYISLARAGDFFAARELLESYTFTLEDLSENIESNFYFDGIQLFKGERDFDTFFSDEDTGMAFSNASAAASSTAFTLANYLLLQGHRDEAKEWYRRSINVDGWSFFARIQAEADWATLFPGETP
;
A
#
# COMPACT_ATOMS: atom_id res chain seq x y z
N MET A 1 33.43 -8.15 -37.83
CA MET A 1 32.34 -7.17 -37.67
C MET A 1 31.02 -7.91 -37.85
N THR A 2 30.33 -8.22 -36.77
CA THR A 2 28.99 -8.80 -36.82
C THR A 2 28.30 -8.42 -35.51
N PHE A 3 27.53 -7.34 -35.55
CA PHE A 3 26.67 -6.91 -34.46
C PHE A 3 25.54 -7.93 -34.31
N LYS A 4 25.46 -8.58 -33.14
CA LYS A 4 24.25 -9.28 -32.70
C LYS A 4 23.34 -8.25 -32.05
N THR A 5 22.30 -7.86 -32.77
CA THR A 5 21.17 -7.10 -32.24
C THR A 5 20.41 -7.99 -31.26
N LEU A 6 20.41 -7.60 -29.99
CA LEU A 6 19.59 -8.22 -28.95
C LEU A 6 18.16 -7.68 -29.12
N LEU A 7 17.22 -8.55 -29.51
CA LEU A 7 15.80 -8.26 -29.50
C LEU A 7 15.32 -8.27 -28.04
N ILE A 8 15.03 -7.10 -27.50
CA ILE A 8 14.26 -6.94 -26.27
C ILE A 8 12.81 -7.25 -26.65
N THR A 9 12.31 -8.40 -26.21
CA THR A 9 10.89 -8.74 -26.25
C THR A 9 10.15 -7.81 -25.31
N GLY A 10 9.34 -6.91 -25.87
CA GLY A 10 8.47 -6.02 -25.10
C GLY A 10 7.48 -6.81 -24.28
N ALA A 11 7.38 -6.47 -22.99
CA ALA A 11 6.28 -6.89 -22.14
C ALA A 11 4.99 -6.32 -22.73
N ALA A 12 4.03 -7.21 -23.03
CA ALA A 12 2.70 -6.81 -23.43
C ALA A 12 1.98 -6.24 -22.20
N ALA A 13 1.85 -4.91 -22.14
CA ALA A 13 0.88 -4.27 -21.28
C ALA A 13 -0.51 -4.80 -21.71
N LEU A 14 -1.12 -5.66 -20.89
CA LEU A 14 -2.53 -5.98 -21.04
C LEU A 14 -3.32 -4.74 -20.66
N ALA A 15 -3.58 -3.88 -21.65
CA ALA A 15 -4.64 -2.89 -21.57
C ALA A 15 -5.96 -3.65 -21.42
N LEU A 16 -6.42 -3.80 -20.18
CA LEU A 16 -7.77 -4.26 -19.87
C LEU A 16 -8.74 -3.16 -20.31
N ALA A 17 -9.10 -3.16 -21.59
CA ALA A 17 -10.17 -2.33 -22.13
C ALA A 17 -11.52 -2.86 -21.61
N GLY A 18 -11.81 -2.61 -20.33
CA GLY A 18 -13.16 -2.62 -19.80
C GLY A 18 -13.91 -1.45 -20.42
N THR A 19 -15.01 -1.73 -21.11
CA THR A 19 -15.88 -0.70 -21.69
C THR A 19 -16.36 0.24 -20.58
N ALA A 20 -16.36 1.55 -20.80
CA ALA A 20 -16.81 2.60 -19.86
C ALA A 20 -18.19 2.40 -19.19
N ALA A 21 -18.97 1.40 -19.62
CA ALA A 21 -20.22 0.98 -18.99
C ALA A 21 -20.03 0.36 -17.59
N SER A 22 -18.93 -0.34 -17.30
CA SER A 22 -18.72 -0.98 -15.99
C SER A 22 -18.36 0.01 -14.87
N ALA A 23 -17.74 1.14 -15.22
CA ALA A 23 -17.46 2.23 -14.27
C ALA A 23 -18.73 2.92 -13.74
N GLN A 24 -19.90 2.62 -14.30
CA GLN A 24 -21.20 3.22 -13.92
C GLN A 24 -22.07 2.33 -13.04
N GLU A 25 -21.62 1.13 -12.65
CA GLU A 25 -22.42 0.21 -11.82
C GLU A 25 -21.69 -0.12 -10.51
N ILE A 26 -22.45 -0.46 -9.47
CA ILE A 26 -21.90 -1.03 -8.23
C ILE A 26 -21.76 -2.54 -8.46
N PRO A 27 -20.53 -3.09 -8.52
CA PRO A 27 -20.32 -4.51 -8.74
C PRO A 27 -20.89 -5.35 -7.60
N GLN A 28 -21.28 -6.59 -7.91
CA GLN A 28 -21.92 -7.51 -6.96
C GLN A 28 -21.21 -8.86 -6.95
N GLY A 29 -21.01 -9.41 -5.74
CA GLY A 29 -20.50 -10.76 -5.52
C GLY A 29 -19.00 -10.94 -5.76
N THR A 30 -18.59 -12.19 -5.93
CA THR A 30 -17.19 -12.56 -6.12
C THR A 30 -16.72 -12.21 -7.53
N SER A 31 -15.66 -11.42 -7.64
CA SER A 31 -15.01 -11.02 -8.91
C SER A 31 -13.53 -11.37 -8.87
N TYR A 32 -12.98 -11.88 -9.98
CA TYR A 32 -11.54 -12.14 -10.11
C TYR A 32 -10.79 -10.81 -10.24
N GLN A 33 -9.72 -10.63 -9.45
CA GLN A 33 -8.99 -9.38 -9.36
C GLN A 33 -7.58 -9.48 -9.96
N THR A 34 -6.78 -10.45 -9.51
CA THR A 34 -5.43 -10.66 -10.06
C THR A 34 -4.90 -12.06 -9.72
N GLU A 35 -3.67 -12.35 -10.12
CA GLU A 35 -2.88 -13.47 -9.59
C GLU A 35 -1.84 -12.92 -8.58
N SER A 36 -1.60 -13.64 -7.49
CA SER A 36 -0.47 -13.32 -6.60
C SER A 36 0.85 -13.56 -7.34
N LEU A 37 1.96 -13.05 -6.79
CA LEU A 37 3.29 -13.33 -7.38
C LEU A 37 3.69 -14.81 -7.28
N LEU A 38 2.87 -15.63 -6.61
CA LEU A 38 3.10 -17.06 -6.35
C LEU A 38 2.08 -17.96 -7.06
N GLY A 39 1.24 -17.41 -7.95
CA GLY A 39 0.31 -18.17 -8.78
C GLY A 39 -1.09 -18.38 -8.19
N GLU A 40 -1.40 -17.77 -7.04
CA GLU A 40 -2.73 -17.86 -6.43
C GLU A 40 -3.70 -16.92 -7.15
N ARG A 41 -4.88 -17.40 -7.53
CA ARG A 41 -5.93 -16.53 -8.09
C ARG A 41 -6.63 -15.78 -6.96
N LEU A 42 -6.58 -14.46 -7.01
CA LEU A 42 -7.13 -13.56 -6.00
C LEU A 42 -8.48 -12.99 -6.46
N TYR A 43 -9.46 -13.01 -5.55
CA TYR A 43 -10.83 -12.57 -5.78
C TYR A 43 -11.23 -11.49 -4.78
N THR A 44 -12.32 -10.77 -5.06
CA THR A 44 -12.91 -9.78 -4.14
C THR A 44 -13.21 -10.40 -2.78
N ARG A 45 -13.17 -9.56 -1.74
CA ARG A 45 -13.46 -9.96 -0.36
C ARG A 45 -14.87 -9.58 0.03
N SER A 46 -15.43 -10.34 0.97
CA SER A 46 -16.66 -9.92 1.66
C SER A 46 -16.40 -8.68 2.50
N ALA A 47 -17.33 -7.72 2.45
CA ALA A 47 -17.35 -6.53 3.32
C ALA A 47 -17.34 -6.88 4.82
N GLU A 48 -17.80 -8.08 5.18
CA GLU A 48 -17.79 -8.60 6.56
C GLU A 48 -16.38 -8.68 7.16
N THR A 49 -15.34 -8.67 6.33
CA THR A 49 -13.93 -8.81 6.76
C THR A 49 -13.22 -7.48 7.05
N MET A 50 -13.92 -6.35 6.89
CA MET A 50 -13.35 -5.00 6.93
C MET A 50 -13.46 -4.29 8.30
N ASN A 51 -13.82 -5.01 9.37
CA ASN A 51 -13.93 -4.48 10.74
C ASN A 51 -14.68 -3.14 10.85
N LEU A 52 -15.76 -3.02 10.08
CA LEU A 52 -16.63 -1.87 10.16
C LEU A 52 -17.63 -2.08 11.30
N ALA A 53 -17.73 -1.09 12.18
CA ALA A 53 -18.68 -1.10 13.30
C ALA A 53 -20.15 -1.23 12.82
N ASP A 54 -20.45 -0.75 11.61
CA ASP A 54 -21.75 -0.88 10.96
C ASP A 54 -21.57 -1.21 9.46
N PRO A 55 -21.75 -2.49 9.05
CA PRO A 55 -21.72 -2.89 7.65
C PRO A 55 -22.76 -2.16 6.77
N SER A 56 -23.89 -1.76 7.34
CA SER A 56 -24.93 -1.03 6.60
C SER A 56 -24.50 0.40 6.26
N ALA A 57 -23.66 1.02 7.11
CA ALA A 57 -23.05 2.31 6.82
C ALA A 57 -22.12 2.23 5.60
N PHE A 58 -21.48 1.08 5.37
CA PHE A 58 -20.61 0.89 4.22
C PHE A 58 -21.36 0.73 2.92
N GLU A 59 -22.41 -0.08 2.92
CA GLU A 59 -23.32 -0.22 1.78
C GLU A 59 -23.92 1.15 1.42
N ARG A 60 -24.41 1.87 2.43
CA ARG A 60 -24.94 3.22 2.25
C ARG A 60 -23.91 4.19 1.67
N ALA A 61 -22.70 4.24 2.23
CA ALA A 61 -21.62 5.09 1.73
C ALA A 61 -21.25 4.74 0.28
N THR A 62 -21.27 3.47 -0.09
CA THR A 62 -21.03 3.02 -1.47
C THR A 62 -22.11 3.51 -2.42
N ILE A 63 -23.39 3.36 -2.04
CA ILE A 63 -24.53 3.82 -2.85
C ILE A 63 -24.50 5.35 -3.01
N GLU A 64 -24.26 6.09 -1.94
CA GLU A 64 -24.17 7.56 -1.99
C GLU A 64 -22.98 8.03 -2.83
N ALA A 65 -21.82 7.38 -2.69
CA ALA A 65 -20.62 7.68 -3.50
C ALA A 65 -20.86 7.43 -5.00
N HIS A 66 -21.49 6.30 -5.33
CA HIS A 66 -21.86 5.95 -6.69
C HIS A 66 -22.84 6.97 -7.28
N ALA A 67 -23.90 7.30 -6.56
CA ALA A 67 -24.89 8.28 -7.01
C ALA A 67 -24.27 9.66 -7.25
N ALA A 68 -23.36 10.11 -6.38
CA ALA A 68 -22.65 11.37 -6.54
C ALA A 68 -21.73 11.36 -7.78
N TYR A 69 -21.00 10.26 -8.00
CA TYR A 69 -20.16 10.07 -9.18
C TYR A 69 -20.97 10.07 -10.49
N VAL A 70 -22.11 9.37 -10.53
CA VAL A 70 -22.98 9.34 -11.71
C VAL A 70 -23.64 10.70 -11.98
N ALA A 71 -24.05 11.41 -10.92
CA ALA A 71 -24.68 12.71 -11.06
C ALA A 71 -23.71 13.80 -11.52
N ASP A 72 -22.49 13.82 -10.97
CA ASP A 72 -21.42 14.75 -11.35
C ASP A 72 -20.04 14.12 -11.17
N MET A 73 -19.52 13.52 -12.25
CA MET A 73 -18.17 12.97 -12.25
C MET A 73 -17.13 14.11 -12.22
N ASN A 74 -16.46 14.24 -11.09
CA ASN A 74 -15.33 15.12 -10.87
C ASN A 74 -14.22 14.37 -10.09
N PRO A 75 -13.02 14.95 -9.91
CA PRO A 75 -11.94 14.25 -9.23
C PRO A 75 -12.27 13.77 -7.81
N ASP A 76 -13.11 14.48 -7.07
CA ASP A 76 -13.47 14.12 -5.69
C ASP A 76 -14.50 12.99 -5.66
N THR A 77 -15.56 13.07 -6.48
CA THR A 77 -16.59 12.02 -6.54
C THR A 77 -16.01 10.72 -7.09
N ALA A 78 -15.14 10.78 -8.09
CA ALA A 78 -14.41 9.62 -8.60
C ALA A 78 -13.44 9.04 -7.56
N THR A 79 -12.71 9.90 -6.85
CA THR A 79 -11.83 9.49 -5.75
C THR A 79 -12.60 8.72 -4.69
N TRP A 80 -13.72 9.29 -4.21
CA TRP A 80 -14.52 8.69 -3.15
C TRP A 80 -15.15 7.37 -3.59
N TYR A 81 -15.76 7.33 -4.77
CA TYR A 81 -16.37 6.09 -5.27
C TYR A 81 -15.33 4.99 -5.50
N GLY A 82 -14.19 5.31 -6.12
CA GLY A 82 -13.11 4.34 -6.30
C GLY A 82 -12.55 3.82 -4.97
N ARG A 83 -12.48 4.65 -3.92
CA ARG A 83 -12.11 4.21 -2.56
C ARG A 83 -13.11 3.21 -2.00
N MET A 84 -14.42 3.47 -2.12
CA MET A 84 -15.47 2.55 -1.66
C MET A 84 -15.37 1.18 -2.34
N LEU A 85 -15.12 1.16 -3.65
CA LEU A 85 -14.88 -0.08 -4.40
C LEU A 85 -13.63 -0.82 -3.90
N SER A 86 -12.56 -0.08 -3.65
CA SER A 86 -11.30 -0.65 -3.17
C SER A 86 -11.41 -1.25 -1.77
N TYR A 87 -12.15 -0.60 -0.87
CA TYR A 87 -12.43 -1.14 0.47
C TYR A 87 -13.28 -2.41 0.41
N GLN A 88 -14.01 -2.66 -0.68
CA GLN A 88 -14.72 -3.93 -0.92
C GLN A 88 -13.87 -4.95 -1.68
N GLY A 89 -12.65 -4.59 -2.07
CA GLY A 89 -11.75 -5.43 -2.86
C GLY A 89 -12.01 -5.43 -4.37
N TYR A 90 -12.90 -4.58 -4.88
CA TYR A 90 -13.16 -4.37 -6.31
C TYR A 90 -12.12 -3.41 -6.90
N PHE A 91 -10.85 -3.83 -6.90
CA PHE A 91 -9.73 -2.97 -7.30
C PHE A 91 -9.67 -2.74 -8.81
N ARG A 92 -10.06 -3.73 -9.63
CA ARG A 92 -10.15 -3.56 -11.10
C ARG A 92 -11.23 -2.55 -11.45
N GLU A 93 -12.38 -2.66 -10.82
CA GLU A 93 -13.51 -1.75 -11.01
C GLU A 93 -13.18 -0.34 -10.50
N ALA A 94 -12.42 -0.23 -9.40
CA ALA A 94 -11.88 1.07 -8.95
C ALA A 94 -10.94 1.71 -10.00
N ILE A 95 -10.09 0.93 -10.69
CA ILE A 95 -9.27 1.43 -11.80
C ILE A 95 -10.14 1.96 -12.92
N GLU A 96 -11.22 1.26 -13.29
CA GLU A 96 -12.13 1.71 -14.35
C GLU A 96 -12.78 3.07 -14.02
N VAL A 97 -13.14 3.31 -12.75
CA VAL A 97 -13.62 4.63 -12.27
C VAL A 97 -12.53 5.69 -12.42
N TYR A 98 -11.29 5.38 -12.03
CA TYR A 98 -10.18 6.33 -12.17
C TYR A 98 -9.80 6.59 -13.62
N ASP A 99 -9.86 5.58 -14.49
CA ASP A 99 -9.60 5.70 -15.93
C ASP A 99 -10.59 6.68 -16.56
N ALA A 100 -11.89 6.48 -16.34
CA ALA A 100 -12.92 7.39 -16.84
C ALA A 100 -12.74 8.83 -16.34
N ALA A 101 -12.35 9.00 -15.07
CA ALA A 101 -12.08 10.32 -14.51
C ALA A 101 -10.80 10.96 -15.08
N ILE A 102 -9.72 10.19 -15.26
CA ILE A 102 -8.45 10.66 -15.82
C ILE A 102 -8.60 11.07 -17.30
N GLU A 103 -9.46 10.39 -18.07
CA GLU A 103 -9.77 10.81 -19.44
C GLU A 103 -10.34 12.24 -19.49
N ARG A 104 -11.18 12.60 -18.50
CA ARG A 104 -11.79 13.94 -18.40
C ARG A 104 -10.87 14.95 -17.70
N PHE A 105 -10.04 14.50 -16.77
CA PHE A 105 -9.18 15.32 -15.93
C PHE A 105 -7.71 14.83 -15.96
N PRO A 106 -7.03 14.86 -17.13
CA PRO A 106 -5.75 14.17 -17.34
C PRO A 106 -4.58 14.71 -16.49
N GLU A 107 -4.68 15.97 -16.08
CA GLU A 107 -3.68 16.66 -15.25
C GLU A 107 -4.01 16.59 -13.75
N ASN A 108 -5.06 15.88 -13.34
CA ASN A 108 -5.37 15.70 -11.93
C ASN A 108 -4.47 14.61 -11.32
N ALA A 109 -3.50 15.04 -10.51
CA ALA A 109 -2.53 14.17 -9.88
C ALA A 109 -3.15 13.22 -8.84
N LYS A 110 -4.20 13.66 -8.13
CA LYS A 110 -4.92 12.85 -7.14
C LYS A 110 -5.52 11.60 -7.76
N LEU A 111 -6.17 11.69 -8.92
CA LEU A 111 -6.73 10.50 -9.57
C LEU A 111 -5.65 9.48 -9.92
N ARG A 112 -4.50 9.95 -10.41
CA ARG A 112 -3.35 9.10 -10.76
C ARG A 112 -2.75 8.39 -9.54
N ARG A 113 -2.63 9.08 -8.40
CA ARG A 113 -2.10 8.45 -7.17
C ARG A 113 -2.98 7.30 -6.68
N HIS A 114 -4.30 7.43 -6.82
CA HIS A 114 -5.24 6.36 -6.44
C HIS A 114 -5.16 5.19 -7.41
N ARG A 115 -5.11 5.47 -8.72
CA ARG A 115 -4.90 4.44 -9.74
C ARG A 115 -3.57 3.69 -9.55
N ALA A 116 -2.49 4.40 -9.27
CA ALA A 116 -1.18 3.81 -8.97
C ALA A 116 -1.26 2.81 -7.80
N HIS A 117 -1.90 3.20 -6.70
CA HIS A 117 -2.11 2.30 -5.57
C HIS A 117 -2.90 1.04 -5.99
N ARG A 118 -3.93 1.16 -6.84
CA ARG A 118 -4.65 -0.03 -7.33
C ARG A 118 -3.78 -0.97 -8.15
N TYR A 119 -2.92 -0.44 -9.02
CA TYR A 119 -1.95 -1.26 -9.74
C TYR A 119 -1.01 -2.00 -8.78
N PHE A 120 -0.52 -1.32 -7.73
CA PHE A 120 0.27 -1.97 -6.69
C PHE A 120 -0.50 -3.13 -6.02
N THR A 121 -1.75 -2.90 -5.61
CA THR A 121 -2.59 -3.94 -5.00
C THR A 121 -2.78 -5.13 -5.93
N LEU A 122 -2.87 -4.90 -7.24
CA LEU A 122 -3.03 -5.93 -8.27
C LEU A 122 -1.70 -6.57 -8.71
N ARG A 123 -0.58 -6.29 -8.04
CA ARG A 123 0.77 -6.79 -8.33
C ARG A 123 1.38 -6.26 -9.64
N ASP A 124 0.79 -5.21 -10.24
CA ASP A 124 1.37 -4.51 -11.38
C ASP A 124 2.26 -3.36 -10.89
N PHE A 125 3.47 -3.71 -10.42
CA PHE A 125 4.38 -2.73 -9.83
C PHE A 125 4.93 -1.74 -10.85
N ASP A 126 5.15 -2.17 -12.09
CA ASP A 126 5.65 -1.29 -13.16
C ASP A 126 4.60 -0.23 -13.52
N ALA A 127 3.32 -0.61 -13.67
CA ALA A 127 2.25 0.36 -13.89
C ALA A 127 2.04 1.28 -12.68
N SER A 128 2.13 0.73 -11.46
CA SER A 128 2.06 1.53 -10.23
C SER A 128 3.14 2.61 -10.18
N ILE A 129 4.40 2.23 -10.45
CA ILE A 129 5.54 3.15 -10.47
C ILE A 129 5.33 4.21 -11.56
N ALA A 130 5.00 3.82 -12.78
CA ALA A 130 4.80 4.76 -13.89
C ALA A 130 3.71 5.80 -13.58
N GLU A 131 2.57 5.36 -13.04
CA GLU A 131 1.48 6.25 -12.67
C GLU A 131 1.80 7.14 -11.47
N GLY A 132 2.46 6.60 -10.45
CA GLY A 132 2.91 7.36 -9.29
C GLY A 132 3.92 8.43 -9.69
N LEU A 133 4.90 8.12 -10.56
CA LEU A 133 5.86 9.10 -11.06
C LEU A 133 5.15 10.23 -11.80
N ARG A 134 4.17 9.91 -12.66
CA ARG A 134 3.38 10.93 -13.34
C ARG A 134 2.59 11.81 -12.36
N ALA A 135 2.02 11.22 -11.31
CA ALA A 135 1.36 11.99 -10.26
C ALA A 135 2.35 12.89 -9.49
N ALA A 136 3.56 12.41 -9.22
CA ALA A 136 4.60 13.17 -8.53
C ALA A 136 5.07 14.38 -9.35
N GLU A 137 5.23 14.22 -10.67
CA GLU A 137 5.50 15.33 -11.60
C GLU A 137 4.40 16.39 -11.55
N LEU A 138 3.13 15.99 -11.55
CA LEU A 138 2.00 16.92 -11.54
C LEU A 138 1.84 17.65 -10.20
N TYR A 139 2.26 17.04 -9.10
CA TYR A 139 2.32 17.68 -7.78
C TYR A 139 3.59 18.49 -7.55
N GLU A 140 4.53 18.50 -8.50
CA GLU A 140 5.76 19.27 -8.34
C GLU A 140 5.42 20.76 -8.18
N ASN A 141 5.93 21.37 -7.10
CA ASN A 141 5.67 22.76 -6.71
C ASN A 141 4.19 23.11 -6.43
N MET A 142 3.32 22.12 -6.26
CA MET A 142 1.95 22.32 -5.79
C MET A 142 1.90 22.37 -4.26
N PRO A 143 0.97 23.12 -3.66
CA PRO A 143 0.73 23.05 -2.22
C PRO A 143 0.25 21.65 -1.82
N LEU A 144 0.47 21.28 -0.56
CA LEU A 144 -0.07 20.04 -0.01
C LEU A 144 -1.60 20.03 -0.14
N GLU A 145 -2.14 18.94 -0.66
CA GLU A 145 -3.57 18.72 -0.83
C GLU A 145 -4.06 17.78 0.27
N ARG A 146 -5.23 18.05 0.83
CA ARG A 146 -5.92 17.14 1.75
C ARG A 146 -7.03 16.41 1.01
N GLU A 147 -7.18 15.13 1.27
CA GLU A 147 -8.30 14.36 0.77
C GLU A 147 -9.63 14.91 1.30
N LEU A 148 -10.65 14.90 0.44
CA LEU A 148 -12.01 15.19 0.88
C LEU A 148 -12.46 14.03 1.77
N LEU A 149 -13.00 14.36 2.94
CA LEU A 149 -13.56 13.38 3.85
C LEU A 149 -14.79 12.71 3.22
N GLY A 150 -15.01 11.46 3.62
CA GLY A 150 -16.28 10.80 3.37
C GLY A 150 -17.42 11.45 4.18
N PRO A 151 -18.65 10.93 4.08
CA PRO A 151 -19.73 11.35 4.95
C PRO A 151 -19.35 11.20 6.44
N ASP A 152 -19.81 12.11 7.30
CA ASP A 152 -19.44 12.14 8.74
C ASP A 152 -19.73 10.84 9.50
N TYR A 153 -20.66 10.02 9.00
CA TYR A 153 -21.02 8.73 9.60
C TYR A 153 -20.07 7.59 9.21
N PHE A 154 -19.17 7.81 8.25
CA PHE A 154 -18.26 6.81 7.72
C PHE A 154 -16.81 7.13 8.16
N PRO A 155 -16.06 6.14 8.66
CA PRO A 155 -14.69 6.38 9.11
C PRO A 155 -13.82 6.89 7.96
N SER A 156 -13.28 8.10 8.09
CA SER A 156 -12.33 8.68 7.15
C SER A 156 -11.40 9.68 7.84
N THR A 157 -10.15 9.72 7.40
CA THR A 157 -9.12 10.65 7.87
C THR A 157 -8.77 11.67 6.77
N PRO A 158 -8.46 12.92 7.13
CA PRO A 158 -8.08 13.95 6.16
C PRO A 158 -6.63 13.73 5.73
N ASP A 159 -6.41 12.73 4.90
CA ASP A 159 -5.10 12.30 4.43
C ASP A 159 -4.38 13.39 3.61
N VAL A 160 -3.06 13.56 3.79
CA VAL A 160 -2.26 14.40 2.87
C VAL A 160 -2.00 13.63 1.59
N VAL A 161 -2.45 14.16 0.45
CA VAL A 161 -2.42 13.40 -0.80
C VAL A 161 -1.00 13.01 -1.20
N GLN A 162 -0.06 13.96 -1.08
CA GLN A 162 1.34 13.78 -1.42
C GLN A 162 2.08 12.80 -0.50
N PHE A 163 1.72 12.73 0.79
CA PHE A 163 2.30 11.73 1.71
C PHE A 163 2.05 10.33 1.15
N TYR A 164 0.78 9.99 0.90
CA TYR A 164 0.39 8.67 0.40
C TYR A 164 0.87 8.41 -1.02
N LEU A 165 0.98 9.44 -1.86
CA LEU A 165 1.59 9.30 -3.18
C LEU A 165 3.04 8.78 -3.07
N TYR A 166 3.87 9.47 -2.28
CA TYR A 166 5.28 9.10 -2.12
C TYR A 166 5.43 7.79 -1.35
N TYR A 167 4.59 7.56 -0.35
CA TYR A 167 4.57 6.32 0.41
C TYR A 167 4.23 5.11 -0.50
N HIS A 168 3.18 5.19 -1.32
CA HIS A 168 2.84 4.09 -2.24
C HIS A 168 3.86 3.91 -3.38
N LEU A 169 4.50 4.98 -3.83
CA LEU A 169 5.65 4.88 -4.73
C LEU A 169 6.78 4.07 -4.08
N GLY A 170 7.13 4.40 -2.84
CA GLY A 170 8.11 3.64 -2.05
C GLY A 170 7.73 2.17 -1.94
N GLN A 171 6.47 1.86 -1.66
CA GLN A 171 5.95 0.49 -1.62
C GLN A 171 6.12 -0.23 -2.96
N ALA A 172 5.77 0.40 -4.08
CA ALA A 172 5.91 -0.21 -5.40
C ALA A 172 7.38 -0.47 -5.78
N TYR A 173 8.27 0.47 -5.49
CA TYR A 173 9.71 0.27 -5.68
C TYR A 173 10.28 -0.81 -4.76
N PHE A 174 9.81 -0.91 -3.52
CA PHE A 174 10.22 -1.97 -2.59
C PHE A 174 9.82 -3.35 -3.14
N ALA A 175 8.57 -3.50 -3.59
CA ALA A 175 8.05 -4.74 -4.17
C ALA A 175 8.78 -5.13 -5.46
N ALA A 176 9.25 -4.14 -6.21
CA ALA A 176 10.11 -4.36 -7.38
C ALA A 176 11.58 -4.69 -7.01
N ASN A 177 11.90 -4.84 -5.72
CA ASN A 177 13.26 -5.02 -5.17
C ASN A 177 14.23 -3.87 -5.49
N GLN A 178 13.72 -2.68 -5.76
CA GLN A 178 14.50 -1.48 -6.08
C GLN A 178 14.69 -0.63 -4.81
N TYR A 179 15.37 -1.18 -3.81
CA TYR A 179 15.37 -0.63 -2.44
C TYR A 179 15.97 0.78 -2.31
N ARG A 180 16.93 1.16 -3.17
CA ARG A 180 17.47 2.54 -3.17
C ARG A 180 16.43 3.57 -3.59
N GLU A 181 15.65 3.27 -4.62
CA GLU A 181 14.54 4.14 -5.04
C GLU A 181 13.42 4.10 -4.01
N ALA A 182 13.11 2.93 -3.44
CA ALA A 182 12.14 2.81 -2.35
C ALA A 182 12.50 3.74 -1.18
N ALA A 183 13.74 3.70 -0.71
CA ALA A 183 14.23 4.58 0.35
C ALA A 183 14.08 6.07 0.00
N ARG A 184 14.40 6.46 -1.24
CA ARG A 184 14.22 7.85 -1.71
C ARG A 184 12.75 8.30 -1.65
N TRP A 185 11.81 7.45 -2.05
CA TRP A 185 10.39 7.80 -2.03
C TRP A 185 9.79 7.76 -0.62
N PHE A 186 10.22 6.83 0.23
CA PHE A 186 9.84 6.86 1.64
C PHE A 186 10.40 8.10 2.35
N ASN A 187 11.65 8.49 2.08
CA ASN A 187 12.21 9.74 2.57
C ASN A 187 11.36 10.96 2.14
N ARG A 188 10.89 10.99 0.89
CA ARG A 188 9.98 12.05 0.40
C ARG A 188 8.63 12.05 1.14
N SER A 189 8.08 10.87 1.46
CA SER A 189 6.88 10.78 2.31
C SER A 189 7.16 11.25 3.74
N HIS A 190 8.33 10.91 4.29
CA HIS A 190 8.78 11.34 5.62
C HIS A 190 8.91 12.86 5.70
N GLU A 191 9.50 13.52 4.70
CA GLU A 191 9.57 15.00 4.62
C GLU A 191 8.17 15.64 4.64
N VAL A 192 7.19 15.07 3.93
CA VAL A 192 5.81 15.56 3.95
C VAL A 192 5.20 15.39 5.35
N ALA A 193 5.39 14.23 5.97
CA ALA A 193 4.84 13.93 7.29
C ALA A 193 5.41 14.85 8.39
N VAL A 194 6.72 15.11 8.36
CA VAL A 194 7.38 16.10 9.22
C VAL A 194 6.83 17.50 8.96
N GLY A 195 6.64 17.87 7.69
CA GLY A 195 6.11 19.18 7.31
C GLY A 195 4.69 19.45 7.79
N VAL A 196 3.91 18.41 8.11
CA VAL A 196 2.55 18.53 8.67
C VAL A 196 2.42 18.10 10.12
N ASP A 197 3.55 17.79 10.79
CA ASP A 197 3.63 17.36 12.18
C ASP A 197 2.72 16.15 12.50
N ASP A 198 2.77 15.13 11.65
CA ASP A 198 1.96 13.92 11.80
C ASP A 198 2.82 12.72 12.26
N ALA A 199 2.86 12.50 13.58
CA ALA A 199 3.65 11.46 14.23
C ALA A 199 3.39 10.05 13.66
N VAL A 200 2.15 9.76 13.28
CA VAL A 200 1.73 8.47 12.70
C VAL A 200 2.39 8.27 11.34
N SER A 201 2.23 9.26 10.45
CA SER A 201 2.83 9.24 9.11
C SER A 201 4.36 9.24 9.15
N ILE A 202 4.96 9.98 10.10
CA ILE A 202 6.41 9.96 10.32
C ILE A 202 6.87 8.55 10.68
N THR A 203 6.20 7.92 11.64
CA THR A 203 6.52 6.57 12.11
C THR A 203 6.44 5.53 10.99
N ALA A 204 5.36 5.56 10.20
CA ALA A 204 5.22 4.67 9.06
C ALA A 204 6.31 4.90 7.99
N ALA A 205 6.60 6.16 7.65
CA ALA A 205 7.62 6.48 6.66
C ALA A 205 9.03 6.09 7.12
N VAL A 206 9.38 6.34 8.38
CA VAL A 206 10.67 5.96 8.98
C VAL A 206 10.86 4.45 8.97
N TYR A 207 9.84 3.68 9.35
CA TYR A 207 9.91 2.21 9.31
C TYR A 207 10.26 1.70 7.91
N TRP A 208 9.54 2.18 6.89
CA TRP A 208 9.73 1.73 5.52
C TRP A 208 11.01 2.25 4.88
N GLU A 209 11.41 3.50 5.18
CA GLU A 209 12.69 4.07 4.76
C GLU A 209 13.85 3.29 5.37
N TYR A 210 13.79 2.95 6.66
CA TYR A 210 14.80 2.15 7.35
C TYR A 210 15.01 0.80 6.66
N ILE A 211 13.95 0.00 6.50
CA ILE A 211 14.10 -1.33 5.90
C ILE A 211 14.59 -1.21 4.45
N SER A 212 14.18 -0.16 3.71
CA SER A 212 14.65 0.08 2.34
C SER A 212 16.16 0.40 2.30
N LEU A 213 16.64 1.29 3.18
CA LEU A 213 18.06 1.62 3.29
C LEU A 213 18.88 0.39 3.69
N ALA A 214 18.42 -0.37 4.68
CA ALA A 214 19.08 -1.58 5.15
C ALA A 214 19.15 -2.66 4.04
N ARG A 215 18.05 -2.89 3.32
CA ARG A 215 17.99 -3.82 2.17
C ARG A 215 18.83 -3.36 0.98
N ALA A 216 19.05 -2.05 0.83
CA ALA A 216 19.98 -1.47 -0.15
C ALA A 216 21.47 -1.58 0.27
N GLY A 217 21.75 -2.06 1.48
CA GLY A 217 23.08 -2.15 2.08
C GLY A 217 23.62 -0.82 2.63
N ASP A 218 22.77 0.20 2.77
CA ASP A 218 23.14 1.51 3.30
C ASP A 218 22.94 1.57 4.82
N PHE A 219 23.70 0.74 5.53
CA PHE A 219 23.53 0.56 6.98
C PHE A 219 23.88 1.81 7.80
N PHE A 220 24.73 2.70 7.27
CA PHE A 220 25.06 3.95 7.95
C PHE A 220 23.85 4.89 7.96
N ALA A 221 23.25 5.15 6.80
CA ALA A 221 22.06 5.97 6.70
C ALA A 221 20.87 5.34 7.44
N ALA A 222 20.70 4.01 7.34
CA ALA A 222 19.65 3.29 8.05
C ALA A 222 19.75 3.48 9.57
N ARG A 223 20.97 3.37 10.14
CA ARG A 223 21.18 3.56 11.58
C ARG A 223 20.98 5.01 12.00
N GLU A 224 21.50 5.97 11.25
CA GLU A 224 21.29 7.41 11.52
C GLU A 224 19.79 7.75 11.56
N LEU A 225 19.01 7.21 10.62
CA LEU A 225 17.56 7.37 10.59
C LEU A 225 16.91 6.85 11.88
N LEU A 226 17.25 5.63 12.33
CA LEU A 226 16.71 5.09 13.58
C LEU A 226 17.14 5.88 14.83
N GLU A 227 18.38 6.35 14.88
CA GLU A 227 18.90 7.18 15.98
C GLU A 227 18.16 8.53 16.05
N SER A 228 17.70 9.05 14.92
CA SER A 228 16.91 10.30 14.85
C SER A 228 15.45 10.14 15.25
N TYR A 229 14.93 8.90 15.30
CA TYR A 229 13.55 8.63 15.67
C TYR A 229 13.38 8.63 17.20
N THR A 230 12.74 9.69 17.71
CA THR A 230 12.57 9.97 19.15
C THR A 230 11.12 9.95 19.63
N PHE A 231 10.16 9.61 18.76
CA PHE A 231 8.75 9.49 19.15
C PHE A 231 8.57 8.34 20.17
N THR A 232 7.54 8.48 20.99
CA THR A 232 7.13 7.52 22.01
C THR A 232 5.72 7.02 21.73
N LEU A 233 5.28 5.97 22.45
CA LEU A 233 3.89 5.51 22.36
C LEU A 233 2.86 6.58 22.77
N GLU A 234 3.24 7.55 23.62
CA GLU A 234 2.34 8.64 24.00
C GLU A 234 2.03 9.54 22.80
N ASP A 235 3.04 9.83 21.97
CA ASP A 235 2.90 10.63 20.76
C ASP A 235 2.04 9.94 19.68
N LEU A 236 1.85 8.62 19.78
CA LEU A 236 1.08 7.79 18.86
C LEU A 236 -0.30 7.40 19.41
N SER A 237 -0.69 7.94 20.57
CA SER A 237 -1.91 7.53 21.29
C SER A 237 -3.21 7.71 20.50
N GLU A 238 -3.21 8.53 19.44
CA GLU A 238 -4.36 8.75 18.57
C GLU A 238 -4.51 7.69 17.44
N ASN A 239 -3.51 6.83 17.22
CA ASN A 239 -3.59 5.77 16.20
C ASN A 239 -2.85 4.48 16.59
N ILE A 240 -3.62 3.42 16.82
CA ILE A 240 -3.14 2.10 17.27
C ILE A 240 -2.34 1.35 16.18
N GLU A 241 -2.55 1.58 14.88
CA GLU A 241 -1.77 0.90 13.82
C GLU A 241 -0.32 1.35 13.76
N SER A 242 -0.06 2.62 14.10
CA SER A 242 1.30 3.13 14.28
C SER A 242 2.08 2.30 15.29
N ASN A 243 1.40 1.59 16.20
CA ASN A 243 2.07 0.75 17.19
C ASN A 243 2.85 -0.39 16.53
N PHE A 244 2.40 -0.96 15.40
CA PHE A 244 3.16 -2.02 14.73
C PHE A 244 4.44 -1.50 14.05
N TYR A 245 4.36 -0.33 13.41
CA TYR A 245 5.56 0.31 12.83
C TYR A 245 6.50 0.84 13.90
N PHE A 246 5.96 1.45 14.96
CA PHE A 246 6.71 1.85 16.15
C PHE A 246 7.41 0.64 16.77
N ASP A 247 6.69 -0.43 17.10
CA ASP A 247 7.28 -1.63 17.69
C ASP A 247 8.32 -2.26 16.74
N GLY A 248 8.12 -2.16 15.43
CA GLY A 248 9.10 -2.60 14.43
C GLY A 248 10.37 -1.77 14.47
N ILE A 249 10.26 -0.44 14.54
CA ILE A 249 11.38 0.47 14.77
C ILE A 249 12.10 0.12 16.08
N GLN A 250 11.35 -0.10 17.16
CA GLN A 250 11.91 -0.50 18.45
C GLN A 250 12.61 -1.85 18.37
N LEU A 251 12.09 -2.81 17.60
CA LEU A 251 12.75 -4.10 17.34
C LEU A 251 14.09 -3.89 16.63
N PHE A 252 14.11 -3.07 15.59
CA PHE A 252 15.35 -2.76 14.85
C PHE A 252 16.38 -1.97 15.68
N LYS A 253 15.93 -1.18 16.66
CA LYS A 253 16.78 -0.52 17.66
C LYS A 253 17.29 -1.46 18.75
N GLY A 254 16.77 -2.68 18.84
CA GLY A 254 17.07 -3.62 19.93
C GLY A 254 16.36 -3.29 21.25
N GLU A 255 15.30 -2.49 21.19
CA GLU A 255 14.50 -2.01 22.33
C GLU A 255 13.18 -2.80 22.49
N ARG A 256 12.86 -3.69 21.54
CA ARG A 256 11.73 -4.63 21.58
C ARG A 256 12.23 -6.05 21.38
N ASP A 257 11.69 -6.98 22.18
CA ASP A 257 12.05 -8.39 22.11
C ASP A 257 11.37 -9.07 20.91
N PHE A 258 12.18 -9.76 20.10
CA PHE A 258 11.76 -10.56 18.96
C PHE A 258 10.66 -11.57 19.31
N ASP A 259 10.79 -12.28 20.43
CA ASP A 259 9.88 -13.38 20.81
C ASP A 259 8.48 -12.87 21.22
N THR A 260 8.36 -11.58 21.52
CA THR A 260 7.11 -10.94 21.96
C THR A 260 6.52 -9.98 20.93
N PHE A 261 7.19 -9.80 19.79
CA PHE A 261 6.79 -8.81 18.80
C PHE A 261 5.63 -9.28 17.92
N PHE A 262 5.55 -10.58 17.60
CA PHE A 262 4.47 -11.10 16.77
C PHE A 262 3.11 -10.87 17.43
N SER A 263 2.13 -10.40 16.64
CA SER A 263 0.75 -10.25 17.05
C SER A 263 -0.17 -10.61 15.89
N ASP A 264 -1.18 -11.42 16.18
CA ASP A 264 -2.34 -11.73 15.36
C ASP A 264 -3.64 -11.26 16.02
N GLU A 265 -3.53 -10.33 16.95
CA GLU A 265 -4.68 -9.78 17.67
C GLU A 265 -5.39 -8.71 16.83
N ASP A 266 -6.72 -8.76 16.86
CA ASP A 266 -7.55 -7.73 16.25
C ASP A 266 -7.66 -6.51 17.18
N THR A 267 -7.23 -5.35 16.68
CA THR A 267 -7.28 -4.08 17.41
C THR A 267 -8.65 -3.40 17.33
N GLY A 268 -9.56 -3.92 16.50
CA GLY A 268 -10.89 -3.34 16.26
C GLY A 268 -10.88 -2.12 15.35
N MET A 269 -9.77 -1.84 14.68
CA MET A 269 -9.67 -0.71 13.76
C MET A 269 -10.40 -0.98 12.44
N ALA A 270 -11.07 0.03 11.90
CA ALA A 270 -11.74 -0.07 10.61
C ALA A 270 -10.75 -0.41 9.48
N PHE A 271 -11.15 -1.31 8.58
CA PHE A 271 -10.37 -1.79 7.41
C PHE A 271 -9.08 -2.55 7.74
N SER A 272 -8.88 -2.94 8.98
CA SER A 272 -7.76 -3.76 9.46
C SER A 272 -8.29 -4.84 10.39
N ASN A 273 -7.60 -5.96 10.52
CA ASN A 273 -8.05 -7.09 11.35
C ASN A 273 -6.85 -7.92 11.84
N ALA A 274 -7.11 -8.99 12.58
CA ALA A 274 -6.10 -9.95 13.04
C ALA A 274 -5.13 -10.41 11.93
N SER A 275 -5.63 -10.66 10.71
CA SER A 275 -4.80 -11.04 9.57
C SER A 275 -3.88 -9.90 9.09
N ALA A 276 -4.31 -8.65 9.19
CA ALA A 276 -3.48 -7.49 8.88
C ALA A 276 -2.31 -7.35 9.87
N ALA A 277 -2.61 -7.47 11.16
CA ALA A 277 -1.62 -7.48 12.25
C ALA A 277 -0.62 -8.63 12.08
N ALA A 278 -1.13 -9.86 11.87
CA ALA A 278 -0.30 -11.04 11.66
C ALA A 278 0.62 -10.88 10.45
N SER A 279 0.08 -10.37 9.34
CA SER A 279 0.88 -10.18 8.12
C SER A 279 2.00 -9.16 8.32
N SER A 280 1.68 -8.04 8.96
CA SER A 280 2.60 -6.90 9.16
C SER A 280 3.70 -7.21 10.18
N THR A 281 3.34 -7.82 11.31
CA THR A 281 4.32 -8.21 12.32
C THR A 281 5.21 -9.36 11.82
N ALA A 282 4.65 -10.36 11.15
CA ALA A 282 5.45 -11.42 10.56
C ALA A 282 6.42 -10.90 9.49
N PHE A 283 6.01 -9.95 8.63
CA PHE A 283 6.90 -9.35 7.63
C PHE A 283 8.08 -8.60 8.28
N THR A 284 7.82 -7.90 9.38
CA THR A 284 8.87 -7.21 10.15
C THR A 284 9.88 -8.21 10.71
N LEU A 285 9.42 -9.32 11.31
CA LEU A 285 10.30 -10.36 11.86
C LEU A 285 11.13 -11.06 10.78
N ALA A 286 10.53 -11.28 9.61
CA ALA A 286 11.23 -11.82 8.45
C ALA A 286 12.38 -10.90 8.02
N ASN A 287 12.13 -9.58 7.93
CA ASN A 287 13.15 -8.60 7.60
C ASN A 287 14.22 -8.48 8.69
N TYR A 288 13.83 -8.51 9.97
CA TYR A 288 14.78 -8.51 11.09
C TYR A 288 15.78 -9.66 11.00
N LEU A 289 15.30 -10.89 10.80
CA LEU A 289 16.15 -12.07 10.62
C LEU A 289 17.00 -11.97 9.34
N LEU A 290 16.39 -11.52 8.23
CA LEU A 290 17.09 -11.38 6.95
C LEU A 290 18.28 -10.41 7.05
N LEU A 291 18.09 -9.25 7.70
CA LEU A 291 19.13 -8.24 7.89
C LEU A 291 20.29 -8.71 8.78
N GLN A 292 20.04 -9.71 9.63
CA GLN A 292 21.06 -10.36 10.45
C GLN A 292 21.73 -11.56 9.75
N GLY A 293 21.33 -11.89 8.52
CA GLY A 293 21.86 -13.02 7.76
C GLY A 293 21.17 -14.36 8.08
N HIS A 294 20.13 -14.36 8.90
CA HIS A 294 19.33 -15.54 9.25
C HIS A 294 18.25 -15.85 8.19
N ARG A 295 18.68 -15.94 6.91
CA ARG A 295 17.78 -16.07 5.76
C ARG A 295 16.85 -17.28 5.85
N ASP A 296 17.33 -18.43 6.30
CA ASP A 296 16.52 -19.65 6.35
C ASP A 296 15.48 -19.60 7.48
N GLU A 297 15.80 -18.94 8.59
CA GLU A 297 14.86 -18.71 9.70
C GLU A 297 13.78 -17.69 9.30
N ALA A 298 14.14 -16.68 8.49
CA ALA A 298 13.20 -15.70 7.97
C ALA A 298 12.07 -16.31 7.13
N LYS A 299 12.27 -17.49 6.52
CA LYS A 299 11.25 -18.18 5.70
C LYS A 299 9.95 -18.37 6.46
N GLU A 300 10.01 -18.85 7.70
CA GLU A 300 8.80 -19.12 8.49
C GLU A 300 7.97 -17.84 8.70
N TRP A 301 8.63 -16.71 8.89
CA TRP A 301 7.96 -15.43 9.06
C TRP A 301 7.41 -14.88 7.76
N TYR A 302 8.11 -15.06 6.63
CA TYR A 302 7.51 -14.77 5.33
C TYR A 302 6.27 -15.63 5.06
N ARG A 303 6.31 -16.94 5.37
CA ARG A 303 5.13 -17.82 5.24
C ARG A 303 3.95 -17.31 6.03
N ARG A 304 4.15 -16.94 7.29
CA ARG A 304 3.10 -16.36 8.14
C ARG A 304 2.58 -15.05 7.56
N SER A 305 3.45 -14.23 6.98
CA SER A 305 3.03 -12.97 6.37
C SER A 305 2.18 -13.16 5.11
N ILE A 306 2.48 -14.20 4.33
CA ILE A 306 1.79 -14.54 3.08
C ILE A 306 0.47 -15.29 3.33
N ASN A 307 0.50 -16.26 4.24
CA ASN A 307 -0.61 -17.20 4.50
C ASN A 307 -1.62 -16.63 5.51
N VAL A 308 -2.02 -15.38 5.31
CA VAL A 308 -3.14 -14.75 6.03
C VAL A 308 -4.38 -14.70 5.15
N ASP A 309 -5.56 -14.58 5.77
CA ASP A 309 -6.80 -14.53 5.02
C ASP A 309 -6.82 -13.33 4.08
N GLY A 310 -6.16 -12.22 4.44
CA GLY A 310 -5.97 -10.90 3.78
C GLY A 310 -4.92 -10.79 2.66
N TRP A 311 -5.30 -10.58 1.40
CA TRP A 311 -4.39 -10.57 0.25
C TRP A 311 -3.98 -9.18 -0.22
N SER A 312 -4.76 -8.14 0.10
CA SER A 312 -4.47 -6.75 -0.29
C SER A 312 -3.58 -6.00 0.70
N PHE A 313 -3.21 -6.61 1.83
CA PHE A 313 -2.35 -5.98 2.83
C PHE A 313 -0.94 -5.77 2.29
N PHE A 314 -0.40 -4.56 2.43
CA PHE A 314 0.96 -4.20 1.99
C PHE A 314 1.99 -5.26 2.38
N ALA A 315 2.02 -5.64 3.66
CA ALA A 315 2.98 -6.62 4.18
C ALA A 315 2.94 -7.96 3.43
N ARG A 316 1.75 -8.49 3.12
CA ARG A 316 1.63 -9.69 2.29
C ARG A 316 2.13 -9.47 0.87
N ILE A 317 1.77 -8.36 0.23
CA ILE A 317 2.26 -8.06 -1.14
C ILE A 317 3.79 -8.03 -1.17
N GLN A 318 4.39 -7.38 -0.18
CA GLN A 318 5.84 -7.29 -0.04
C GLN A 318 6.46 -8.65 0.29
N ALA A 319 5.83 -9.45 1.15
CA ALA A 319 6.28 -10.80 1.47
C ALA A 319 6.24 -11.74 0.27
N GLU A 320 5.20 -11.64 -0.57
CA GLU A 320 5.11 -12.36 -1.85
C GLU A 320 6.28 -11.99 -2.78
N ALA A 321 6.59 -10.68 -2.90
CA ALA A 321 7.66 -10.18 -3.75
C ALA A 321 9.06 -10.61 -3.26
N ASP A 322 9.27 -10.48 -1.95
CA ASP A 322 10.46 -10.98 -1.27
C ASP A 322 10.59 -12.50 -1.45
N TRP A 323 9.52 -13.26 -1.29
CA TRP A 323 9.57 -14.72 -1.44
C TRP A 323 9.95 -15.13 -2.86
N ALA A 324 9.30 -14.55 -3.87
CA ALA A 324 9.59 -14.83 -5.28
C ALA A 324 11.06 -14.56 -5.64
N THR A 325 11.68 -13.57 -4.99
CA THR A 325 13.06 -13.13 -5.24
C THR A 325 14.07 -13.93 -4.42
N LEU A 326 13.81 -14.09 -3.12
CA LEU A 326 14.74 -14.69 -2.17
C LEU A 326 14.69 -16.21 -2.23
N PHE A 327 13.54 -16.83 -2.52
CA PHE A 327 13.32 -18.28 -2.46
C PHE A 327 12.73 -18.82 -3.78
N PRO A 328 13.39 -18.59 -4.93
CA PRO A 328 12.84 -18.93 -6.23
C PRO A 328 12.59 -20.43 -6.36
N GLY A 329 11.37 -20.79 -6.76
CA GLY A 329 10.92 -22.18 -6.94
C GLY A 329 10.46 -22.88 -5.66
N GLU A 330 10.51 -22.22 -4.51
CA GLU A 330 9.90 -22.73 -3.28
C GLU A 330 8.45 -22.23 -3.14
N THR A 331 7.60 -23.02 -2.49
CA THR A 331 6.24 -22.63 -2.11
C THR A 331 6.23 -22.26 -0.62
N PRO A 332 5.67 -21.10 -0.24
CA PRO A 332 5.53 -20.73 1.15
C PRO A 332 4.50 -21.61 1.86
#